data_AF-A0A6J4BYW2-F1
#
_entry.id   AF-A0A6J4BYW2-F1
#
_cell.length_a   1.000
_cell.length_b   1.000
_cell.length_c   1.000
_cell.angle_alpha   90.00
_cell.angle_beta   90.00
_cell.angle_gamma   90.00
#
_symmetry.space_group_name_H-M   'P 1'
#
loop_
_entity.id
_entity.type
_entity.pdbx_description
1 polymer ?
#
loop_
_entity_poly.entity_id
_entity_poly.type
_entity_poly.pdbx_seq_one_letter_code
_entity_poly.pdbx_strand_id
1 'polypeptide(L)'
;MIYVLNARERKLLDHLQIAHTEFHIRGQLGGNIGDVTLSKLLSLGLLETGPGRFGDTGYRLSDDGWRCMYGKTHDEMMAGDAKHYPLTVGFDDVTAPRRH
;
A
#
# COMPACT_ATOMS: atom_id res chain seq x y z
N MET A 1 -4.19 -16.43 4.66
CA MET A 1 -5.48 -15.84 5.13
C MET A 1 -5.74 -14.60 4.29
N ILE A 2 -6.88 -14.52 3.59
CA ILE A 2 -7.17 -13.41 2.67
C ILE A 2 -7.66 -12.21 3.50
N TYR A 3 -6.92 -11.11 3.47
CA TYR A 3 -7.33 -9.87 4.13
C TYR A 3 -8.05 -8.97 3.12
N VAL A 4 -9.28 -8.58 3.43
CA VAL A 4 -10.06 -7.67 2.60
C VAL A 4 -10.01 -6.27 3.19
N LEU A 5 -9.45 -5.32 2.44
CA LEU A 5 -9.38 -3.92 2.84
C LEU A 5 -10.78 -3.35 3.08
N ASN A 6 -10.95 -2.64 4.20
CA ASN A 6 -12.19 -1.91 4.49
C ASN A 6 -12.27 -0.58 3.72
N ALA A 7 -13.44 0.07 3.75
CA ALA A 7 -13.67 1.30 3.00
C ALA A 7 -12.74 2.47 3.39
N ARG A 8 -12.29 2.54 4.66
CA ARG A 8 -11.36 3.59 5.12
C ARG A 8 -9.95 3.34 4.62
N GLU A 9 -9.48 2.10 4.70
CA GLU A 9 -8.19 1.66 4.18
C GLU A 9 -8.09 1.91 2.68
N ARG A 10 -9.12 1.55 1.91
CA ARG A 10 -9.14 1.83 0.46
C ARG A 10 -9.08 3.32 0.16
N LYS A 11 -9.85 4.16 0.86
CA LYS A 11 -9.82 5.61 0.67
C LYS A 11 -8.45 6.23 0.99
N LEU A 12 -7.76 5.71 2.00
CA LEU A 12 -6.40 6.14 2.34
C LEU A 12 -5.42 5.79 1.22
N LEU A 13 -5.46 4.55 0.73
CA LEU A 13 -4.58 4.12 -0.36
C LEU A 13 -4.87 4.91 -1.65
N ASP A 14 -6.15 5.16 -1.96
CA ASP A 14 -6.59 5.99 -3.08
C ASP A 14 -6.07 7.45 -2.96
N HIS A 15 -6.07 8.01 -1.75
CA HIS A 15 -5.50 9.34 -1.51
C HIS A 15 -3.99 9.40 -1.77
N LEU A 16 -3.26 8.37 -1.32
CA LEU A 16 -1.82 8.25 -1.50
C LEU A 16 -1.41 8.01 -2.96
N GLN A 17 -2.32 7.51 -3.80
CA GLN A 17 -2.10 7.37 -5.25
C GLN A 17 -1.76 8.71 -5.91
N ILE A 18 -2.44 9.78 -5.50
CA ILE A 18 -2.37 11.09 -6.16
C ILE A 18 -0.98 11.70 -6.06
N ALA A 19 -0.30 11.50 -4.93
CA ALA A 19 1.00 12.09 -4.64
C ALA A 19 2.03 11.02 -4.27
N HIS A 20 2.18 10.05 -5.18
CA HIS A 20 2.95 8.82 -5.02
C HIS A 20 4.46 8.97 -4.90
N THR A 21 5.02 10.13 -5.23
CA THR A 21 6.46 10.39 -5.10
C THR A 21 6.83 10.93 -3.72
N GLU A 22 5.87 11.44 -2.96
CA GLU A 22 6.10 12.13 -1.70
C GLU A 22 5.62 11.29 -0.49
N PHE A 23 6.32 11.45 0.64
CA PHE A 23 5.89 10.89 1.91
C PHE A 23 4.95 11.87 2.62
N HIS A 24 3.69 11.47 2.80
CA HIS A 24 2.66 12.30 3.41
C HIS A 24 2.60 12.08 4.91
N ILE A 25 2.66 13.15 5.69
CA ILE A 25 2.52 13.06 7.14
C ILE A 25 1.05 12.79 7.49
N ARG A 26 0.79 12.21 8.66
CA ARG A 26 -0.55 11.82 9.10
C ARG A 26 -1.62 12.91 8.91
N GLY A 27 -1.27 14.17 9.19
CA GLY A 27 -2.18 15.31 9.03
C GLY A 27 -2.64 15.58 7.59
N GLN A 28 -1.93 15.03 6.59
CA GLN A 28 -2.23 15.18 5.17
C GLN A 28 -3.04 14.01 4.60
N LEU A 29 -3.13 12.87 5.29
CA LEU A 29 -3.69 11.61 4.78
C LEU A 29 -5.22 11.57 4.64
N GLY A 30 -5.90 12.71 4.77
CA GLY A 30 -7.36 12.82 4.61
C GLY A 30 -8.16 12.14 5.73
N GLY A 31 -8.78 12.95 6.60
CA GLY A 31 -9.65 12.47 7.68
C GLY A 31 -8.90 11.90 8.90
N ASN A 32 -9.66 11.48 9.92
CA ASN A 32 -9.14 10.87 11.15
C ASN A 32 -8.65 9.44 10.90
N ILE A 33 -7.60 9.28 10.10
CA ILE A 33 -6.87 8.01 10.01
C ILE A 33 -6.18 7.76 11.35
N GLY A 34 -6.51 6.62 11.96
CA GLY A 34 -5.95 6.20 13.24
C GLY A 34 -4.63 5.47 13.06
N ASP A 35 -3.77 5.52 14.09
CA ASP A 35 -2.47 4.82 14.10
C ASP A 35 -2.62 3.31 13.89
N VAL A 36 -3.72 2.73 14.36
CA VAL A 36 -4.04 1.30 14.15
C VAL A 36 -4.16 0.97 12.66
N THR A 37 -4.80 1.84 11.87
CA THR A 37 -4.93 1.63 10.42
C THR A 37 -3.59 1.74 9.72
N LEU A 38 -2.78 2.74 10.08
CA LEU A 38 -1.45 2.93 9.50
C LEU A 38 -0.51 1.76 9.84
N SER A 39 -0.41 1.38 11.11
CA SER A 39 0.40 0.24 11.54
C SER A 39 -0.02 -1.06 10.87
N LYS A 40 -1.33 -1.26 10.66
CA LYS A 40 -1.84 -2.45 9.98
C LYS A 40 -1.49 -2.47 8.49
N LEU A 41 -1.63 -1.35 7.79
CA LEU A 41 -1.27 -1.27 6.38
C LEU A 41 0.25 -1.39 6.17
N LEU A 42 1.05 -0.88 7.11
CA LEU A 42 2.50 -1.11 7.16
C LEU A 42 2.84 -2.57 7.40
N SER A 43 2.18 -3.24 8.35
CA SER A 43 2.43 -4.66 8.60
C SER A 43 2.01 -5.56 7.43
N LEU A 44 1.07 -5.10 6.61
CA LEU A 44 0.66 -5.75 5.37
C LEU A 44 1.61 -5.45 4.20
N GLY A 45 2.61 -4.59 4.39
CA GLY A 45 3.55 -4.18 3.34
C GLY A 45 2.93 -3.28 2.27
N LEU A 46 1.73 -2.74 2.49
CA LEU A 46 1.02 -1.89 1.51
C LEU A 46 1.45 -0.42 1.57
N LEU A 47 2.16 -0.05 2.63
CA LEU A 47 2.72 1.28 2.85
C LEU A 47 4.21 1.21 3.13
N GLU A 48 4.91 2.28 2.80
CA GLU A 48 6.28 2.56 3.19
C GLU A 48 6.33 3.77 4.11
N THR A 49 7.30 3.79 5.03
CA THR A 49 7.60 4.97 5.85
C THR A 49 8.89 5.62 5.42
N GLY A 50 8.94 6.94 5.54
CA GLY A 50 10.11 7.73 5.20
C GLY A 50 10.07 9.10 5.88
N PRO A 51 11.13 9.90 5.73
CA PRO A 51 11.14 11.26 6.23
C PRO A 51 10.08 12.09 5.49
N GLY A 52 9.08 12.55 6.23
CA GLY A 52 8.11 13.52 5.75
C GLY A 52 8.74 14.91 5.60
N ARG A 53 8.04 15.82 4.92
CA ARG A 53 8.52 17.17 4.59
C ARG A 53 9.00 18.00 5.79
N PHE A 54 8.49 17.74 6.98
CA PHE A 54 8.80 18.49 8.21
C PHE A 54 9.60 17.69 9.24
N GLY A 55 10.17 16.54 8.85
CA GLY A 55 10.90 15.65 9.76
C GLY A 55 10.02 14.66 10.52
N ASP A 56 8.70 14.74 10.38
CA ASP A 56 7.76 13.73 10.86
C ASP A 56 7.82 12.45 10.03
N THR A 57 7.33 11.34 10.58
CA THR A 57 7.12 10.11 9.81
C THR A 57 6.07 10.33 8.75
N GLY A 58 6.47 10.24 7.48
CA GLY A 58 5.57 10.26 6.35
C GLY A 58 5.29 8.86 5.81
N TYR A 59 4.19 8.74 5.08
CA TYR A 59 3.66 7.48 4.55
C TYR A 59 3.44 7.60 3.05
N ARG A 60 3.72 6.51 2.33
CA ARG A 60 3.57 6.41 0.88
C ARG A 60 3.10 5.02 0.50
N LEU A 61 2.49 4.86 -0.67
CA LEU A 61 2.22 3.54 -1.23
C LEU A 61 3.52 2.80 -1.54
N SER A 62 3.58 1.54 -1.14
CA SER A 62 4.59 0.60 -1.63
C SER A 62 4.17 0.03 -2.99
N ASP A 63 5.09 -0.65 -3.66
CA ASP A 63 4.79 -1.43 -4.88
C ASP A 63 3.69 -2.49 -4.65
N ASP A 64 3.67 -3.11 -3.47
CA ASP A 64 2.62 -4.07 -3.12
C ASP A 64 1.28 -3.37 -2.83
N GLY A 65 1.31 -2.14 -2.32
CA GLY A 65 0.15 -1.26 -2.23
C GLY A 65 -0.45 -0.96 -3.60
N TRP A 66 0.40 -0.63 -4.58
CA TRP A 66 0.00 -0.44 -5.97
C TRP A 66 -0.60 -1.71 -6.58
N ARG A 67 0.06 -2.86 -6.40
CA ARG A 67 -0.44 -4.16 -6.89
C ARG A 67 -1.76 -4.55 -6.25
N CYS A 68 -1.93 -4.28 -4.96
CA CYS A 68 -3.19 -4.52 -4.25
C CYS A 68 -4.35 -3.69 -4.84
N MET A 69 -4.10 -2.44 -5.24
CA MET A 69 -5.15 -1.57 -5.75
C MET A 69 -5.43 -1.76 -7.24
N TYR A 70 -4.39 -1.93 -8.05
CA TYR A 70 -4.50 -1.87 -9.51
C TYR A 70 -4.01 -3.14 -10.23
N GLY A 71 -3.48 -4.13 -9.49
CA GLY A 71 -2.91 -5.36 -10.06
C GLY A 71 -1.49 -5.21 -10.61
N LYS A 72 -0.88 -4.04 -10.49
CA LYS A 72 0.46 -3.68 -10.98
C LYS A 72 1.13 -2.64 -10.08
N THR A 73 2.45 -2.55 -10.16
CA THR A 73 3.24 -1.44 -9.62
C THR A 73 3.00 -0.15 -10.43
N HIS A 74 3.38 0.99 -9.86
CA HIS A 74 3.30 2.28 -10.57
C HIS A 74 4.07 2.24 -11.91
N ASP A 75 5.30 1.73 -11.88
CA ASP A 75 6.17 1.64 -13.07
C ASP A 75 5.58 0.73 -14.15
N GLU A 76 5.00 -0.42 -13.78
CA GLU A 76 4.34 -1.34 -14.71
C GLU A 76 3.07 -0.76 -15.36
N MET A 77 2.41 0.20 -14.71
CA MET A 77 1.29 0.93 -15.29
C MET A 77 1.77 2.02 -16.25
N MET A 78 2.83 2.74 -15.88
CA MET A 78 3.44 3.76 -16.74
C MET A 78 4.15 3.17 -17.96
N ALA A 79 4.53 1.89 -17.90
CA ALA A 79 5.10 1.14 -19.04
C ALA A 79 4.09 0.78 -20.14
N GLY A 80 2.78 1.03 -19.96
CA GLY A 80 1.80 1.06 -21.06
C GLY A 80 1.10 -0.26 -21.45
N ASP A 81 1.22 -1.33 -20.66
CA ASP A 81 0.48 -2.57 -20.94
C ASP A 81 -1.00 -2.46 -20.54
N ALA A 82 -1.92 -2.92 -21.41
CA ALA A 82 -3.29 -2.41 -21.49
C ALA A 82 -4.42 -3.32 -20.93
N LYS A 83 -4.20 -4.24 -19.98
CA LYS A 83 -5.30 -5.08 -19.43
C LYS A 83 -5.08 -5.52 -17.98
N HIS A 84 -5.83 -4.96 -17.01
CA HIS A 84 -5.62 -5.28 -15.59
C HIS A 84 -6.89 -5.58 -14.78
N TYR A 85 -6.77 -6.62 -13.96
CA TYR A 85 -7.68 -6.99 -12.88
C TYR A 85 -6.93 -6.79 -11.54
N PRO A 86 -7.55 -6.18 -10.52
CA PRO A 86 -6.91 -6.00 -9.21
C PRO A 86 -6.56 -7.36 -8.60
N LEU A 87 -5.34 -7.48 -8.06
CA LEU A 87 -4.90 -8.70 -7.38
C LEU A 87 -5.56 -8.79 -6.01
N THR A 88 -6.27 -9.89 -5.77
CA THR A 88 -6.74 -10.27 -4.43
C THR A 88 -5.52 -10.58 -3.57
N VAL A 89 -5.29 -9.82 -2.49
CA VAL A 89 -4.13 -10.02 -1.61
C VAL A 89 -4.25 -11.36 -0.88
N GLY A 90 -3.61 -12.38 -1.41
CA GLY A 90 -3.39 -13.67 -0.76
C GLY A 90 -1.96 -13.71 -0.23
N PHE A 91 -1.78 -13.68 1.09
CA PHE A 91 -0.52 -14.08 1.70
C PHE A 91 -0.41 -15.60 1.56
N ASP A 92 0.39 -16.06 0.59
CA ASP A 92 0.97 -17.39 0.61
C ASP A 92 2.18 -17.37 1.54
N ASP A 93 2.02 -18.02 2.69
CA ASP A 93 3.11 -18.43 3.57
C ASP A 93 3.99 -19.41 2.77
N VAL A 94 5.04 -18.92 2.13
CA VAL A 94 6.04 -19.80 1.50
C VAL A 94 7.07 -20.18 2.55
N THR A 95 6.63 -20.97 3.54
CA THR A 95 7.51 -21.96 4.14
C THR A 95 7.73 -23.07 3.10
N ALA A 96 8.80 -22.96 2.32
CA ALA A 96 9.32 -24.05 1.49
C ALA A 96 10.80 -24.29 1.83
N PRO A 97 11.36 -25.47 1.54
CA PRO A 97 10.93 -26.80 1.94
C PRO A 97 12.07 -27.51 2.72
N ARG A 98 11.76 -28.51 3.56
CA ARG A 98 12.77 -29.53 3.93
C ARG A 98 12.34 -30.90 3.45
N ARG A 99 12.97 -31.30 2.34
CA ARG A 99 13.14 -32.69 1.89
C ARG A 99 13.81 -33.50 3.01
N HIS A 100 13.27 -34.65 3.42
CA HIS A 100 13.66 -35.97 2.90
C HIS A 100 12.76 -37.06 3.46
#